data_AF-A0A7I7Y1X0-F1
#
_entry.id   AF-A0A7I7Y1X0-F1
#
_cell.length_a   1.000
_cell.length_b   1.000
_cell.length_c   1.000
_cell.angle_alpha   90.00
_cell.angle_beta   90.00
_cell.angle_gamma   90.00
#
_symmetry.space_group_name_H-M   'P 1'
#
loop_
_entity.id
_entity.type
_entity.pdbx_description
1 polymer ?
#
loop_
_entity_poly.entity_id
_entity_poly.type
_entity_poly.pdbx_seq_one_letter_code
_entity_poly.pdbx_strand_id
1 'polypeptide(L)' 'MTNLNPTVAVPRVTVRAAALAAPARLTAITMLALIAYYFIGFDQGAVSVFGSDTHVHEFLHDARHLLGFPCH' A
#
# COMPACT_ATOMS: atom_id res chain seq x y z
N MET A 1 -25.15 11.23 49.80
CA MET A 1 -26.00 10.56 48.79
C MET A 1 -25.59 11.11 47.44
N THR A 2 -24.62 10.47 46.78
CA THR A 2 -23.97 11.00 45.57
C THR A 2 -24.84 10.71 44.35
N ASN A 3 -25.55 11.73 43.86
CA ASN A 3 -26.34 11.63 42.63
C ASN A 3 -25.40 11.74 41.43
N LEU A 4 -25.12 10.60 40.77
CA LEU A 4 -24.43 10.56 39.49
C LEU A 4 -25.41 11.04 38.40
N ASN A 5 -25.05 12.12 37.71
CA ASN A 5 -25.82 12.71 36.63
C ASN A 5 -25.99 11.68 35.47
N PRO A 6 -27.22 11.27 35.12
CA PRO A 6 -27.48 10.25 34.10
C PRO A 6 -27.16 10.71 32.66
N THR A 7 -26.77 11.96 32.44
CA THR A 7 -26.49 12.51 31.10
C THR A 7 -25.03 12.39 30.66
N VAL A 8 -24.18 11.68 31.42
CA VAL A 8 -22.81 11.37 30.96
C VAL A 8 -22.90 10.29 29.88
N ALA A 9 -22.92 10.70 28.62
CA ALA A 9 -22.82 9.81 27.48
C ALA A 9 -21.41 9.20 27.43
N VAL A 10 -21.27 7.96 27.90
CA VAL A 10 -20.03 7.19 27.77
C VAL A 10 -19.89 6.72 26.32
N PRO A 11 -18.80 7.05 25.61
CA PRO A 11 -18.56 6.57 24.26
C PRO A 11 -18.56 5.04 24.26
N ARG A 12 -19.54 4.44 23.58
CA ARG A 12 -19.64 2.98 23.50
C ARG A 12 -18.67 2.49 22.42
N VAL A 13 -17.40 2.32 22.80
CA VAL A 13 -16.39 1.74 21.92
C VAL A 13 -16.73 0.27 21.71
N THR A 14 -17.07 -0.09 20.47
CA THR A 14 -17.31 -1.47 20.08
C THR A 14 -15.97 -2.20 20.01
N VAL A 15 -15.58 -2.85 21.11
CA VAL A 15 -14.28 -3.53 21.27
C VAL A 15 -13.99 -4.50 20.13
N ARG A 16 -15.02 -5.16 19.58
CA ARG A 16 -14.91 -6.06 18.43
C ARG A 16 -14.51 -5.38 17.12
N ALA A 17 -15.03 -4.17 16.86
CA ALA A 17 -14.67 -3.39 15.68
C ALA A 17 -13.26 -2.79 15.84
N ALA A 18 -12.92 -2.30 17.04
CA ALA A 18 -11.59 -1.81 17.35
C ALA A 18 -10.51 -2.91 17.25
N ALA A 19 -10.82 -4.14 17.69
CA ALA A 19 -9.91 -5.28 17.65
C ALA A 19 -9.58 -5.73 16.22
N LEU A 20 -10.52 -5.62 15.28
CA LEU A 20 -10.28 -5.98 13.87
C LEU A 20 -9.74 -4.81 13.04
N ALA A 21 -9.95 -3.56 13.46
CA ALA A 21 -9.52 -2.37 12.71
C ALA A 21 -7.99 -2.27 12.57
N ALA A 22 -7.24 -2.57 13.63
CA ALA A 22 -5.78 -2.54 13.60
C ALA A 22 -5.17 -3.59 12.65
N PRO A 23 -5.47 -4.91 12.80
CA PRO A 23 -4.93 -5.92 11.89
C PRO A 23 -5.44 -5.73 10.45
N ALA A 24 -6.71 -5.35 10.25
CA ALA A 24 -7.22 -5.10 8.90
C ALA A 24 -6.48 -3.95 8.20
N ARG A 25 -6.19 -2.86 8.92
CA ARG A 25 -5.42 -1.74 8.39
C ARG A 25 -3.99 -2.14 8.05
N LEU A 26 -3.32 -2.89 8.92
CA LEU A 26 -1.98 -3.43 8.67
C LEU A 26 -1.98 -4.31 7.42
N THR A 27 -2.91 -5.26 7.32
CA THR A 27 -3.04 -6.13 6.14
C THR A 27 -3.27 -5.32 4.86
N ALA A 28 -4.14 -4.31 4.89
CA ALA A 28 -4.42 -3.47 3.72
C ALA A 28 -3.18 -2.69 3.28
N ILE A 29 -2.45 -2.08 4.22
CA ILE A 29 -1.21 -1.33 3.91
C ILE A 29 -0.13 -2.27 3.39
N THR A 30 0.06 -3.43 4.02
CA THR A 30 1.03 -4.43 3.58
C THR A 30 0.71 -4.93 2.17
N MET A 31 -0.56 -5.26 1.88
CA MET A 31 -0.97 -5.65 0.53
C MET A 31 -0.70 -4.55 -0.49
N LEU A 32 -1.02 -3.30 -0.17
CA LEU A 32 -0.74 -2.18 -1.05
C LEU A 32 0.76 -2.00 -1.31
N ALA A 33 1.59 -2.14 -0.27
CA ALA A 33 3.05 -2.07 -0.39
C ALA A 33 3.61 -3.21 -1.26
N LEU A 34 3.09 -4.43 -1.11
CA LEU A 34 3.49 -5.58 -1.94
C LEU A 34 3.09 -5.40 -3.40
N ILE A 35 1.91 -4.84 -3.68
CA ILE A 35 1.48 -4.52 -5.05
C ILE A 35 2.43 -3.48 -5.66
N ALA A 36 2.74 -2.41 -4.93
CA ALA A 36 3.68 -1.40 -5.40
C ALA A 36 5.08 -2.00 -5.67
N TYR A 37 5.58 -2.82 -4.75
CA TYR A 37 6.85 -3.52 -4.91
C TYR A 37 6.86 -4.46 -6.14
N TYR A 38 5.77 -5.18 -6.37
CA TYR A 38 5.60 -6.01 -7.55
C TYR A 38 5.70 -5.20 -8.85
N PHE A 39 5.05 -4.02 -8.92
CA PHE A 39 5.14 -3.16 -10.10
C PHE A 39 6.56 -2.63 -10.35
N ILE A 40 7.29 -2.29 -9.28
CA ILE A 40 8.70 -1.89 -9.40
C ILE A 40 9.55 -3.05 -9.96
N GLY A 41 9.37 -4.28 -9.45
CA GLY A 41 10.09 -5.45 -9.94
C GLY A 41 9.69 -5.88 -11.36
N PHE A 42 8.42 -5.73 -11.72
CA PHE A 42 7.90 -5.96 -13.07
C PHE A 42 8.58 -5.04 -14.08
N ASP A 43 8.64 -3.73 -13.79
CA ASP A 43 9.28 -2.75 -14.68
C ASP A 43 10.76 -3.06 -14.89
N GLN A 44 11.47 -3.59 -13.89
CA GLN A 44 12.89 -3.97 -14.01
C GLN A 44 13.12 -5.35 -14.65
N GLY A 45 12.07 -6.04 -15.12
CA GLY A 45 12.17 -7.37 -15.73
C GLY A 45 12.42 -8.52 -14.73
N ALA A 46 12.29 -8.28 -13.42
CA ALA A 46 12.45 -9.33 -12.41
C ALA A 46 11.28 -10.32 -12.40
N VAL A 47 10.11 -9.89 -12.87
CA VAL A 47 8.92 -10.74 -13.04
C VAL A 47 8.25 -10.42 -14.37
N SER A 48 8.02 -11.45 -15.18
CA SER A 48 7.35 -11.35 -16.47
C SER A 48 6.03 -12.13 -16.42
N VAL A 49 4.91 -11.42 -16.52
CA VAL A 49 3.56 -12.03 -16.59
C VAL A 49 3.06 -12.19 -18.03
N PHE A 50 3.55 -11.37 -18.96
CA PHE A 50 3.18 -11.40 -20.38
C PHE A 50 4.27 -11.96 -21.30
N GLY A 51 5.28 -12.66 -20.75
CA GLY A 51 6.45 -13.16 -21.51
C GLY A 51 7.57 -12.12 -21.61
N SER A 52 8.57 -12.32 -22.48
CA SER A 52 9.74 -11.44 -22.62
C SER A 52 9.43 -9.99 -23.05
N ASP A 53 8.16 -9.60 -23.07
CA ASP A 53 7.70 -8.28 -23.44
C ASP A 53 7.92 -7.28 -22.30
N THR A 54 8.82 -6.32 -22.54
CA THR A 54 9.21 -5.27 -21.61
C THR A 54 9.06 -3.87 -22.22
N HIS A 55 8.06 -3.64 -23.09
CA HIS A 55 7.85 -2.31 -23.73
C HIS A 55 7.82 -1.14 -22.72
N VAL A 56 7.28 -1.36 -21.52
CA VAL A 56 7.25 -0.34 -20.47
C VAL A 56 8.67 -0.07 -19.91
N HIS A 57 9.46 -1.13 -19.68
CA HIS A 57 10.86 -1.02 -19.27
C HIS A 57 11.67 -0.21 -20.28
N GLU A 58 11.57 -0.54 -21.57
CA GLU A 58 12.30 0.14 -22.63
C GLU A 58 11.84 1.60 -22.77
N PHE A 59 10.54 1.88 -22.68
CA PHE A 59 10.01 3.24 -22.68
C PHE A 59 10.55 4.09 -21.53
N LEU A 60 10.55 3.57 -20.30
CA LEU A 60 11.11 4.29 -19.14
C LEU A 60 12.63 4.40 -19.22
N HIS A 61 13.30 3.36 -19.71
CA HIS A 61 14.73 3.34 -19.94
C HIS A 61 15.14 4.41 -20.96
N ASP A 62 14.39 4.59 -22.05
CA ASP A 62 14.61 5.63 -23.05
C ASP A 62 14.26 7.03 -22.53
N ALA A 63 13.20 7.16 -21.73
CA ALA A 63 12.86 8.42 -21.09
C ALA A 63 13.97 8.91 -20.14
N ARG A 64 14.63 8.01 -19.40
CA ARG A 64 15.77 8.39 -18.54
C ARG A 64 16.95 8.88 -19.37
N HIS A 65 17.23 8.23 -20.50
CA HIS A 65 18.28 8.66 -21.43
C HIS A 65 17.95 10.03 -22.02
N LEU A 66 16.70 10.25 -22.41
CA LEU A 66 16.23 11.55 -22.91
C LEU A 66 16.40 12.66 -21.88
N LEU A 67 16.19 12.35 -20.60
CA LEU A 67 16.37 13.27 -19.48
C LEU A 67 17.83 13.37 -19.00
N GLY A 68 18.76 12.67 -19.64
CA GLY A 68 20.20 12.71 -19.34
C GLY A 68 20.62 11.99 -18.07
N PHE A 69 19.74 11.16 -17.48
CA PHE A 69 20.12 10.34 -16.33
C PHE A 69 21.05 9.20 -16.77
N PRO A 70 22.17 8.96 -16.06
CA PRO A 70 23.11 7.90 -16.41
C PRO A 70 22.51 6.51 -16.21
N CYS A 71 22.88 5.60 -17.10
CA CYS A 71 22.62 4.16 -17.04
C CYS A 71 23.88 3.38 -16.59
N HIS A 72 23.70 2.17 -16.04
CA HIS A 72 24.79 1.21 -15.83
C HIS A 72 24.84 0.25 -17.01
#